data_AF-A0AA86QIP0-F1
#
_entry.id   AF-A0AA86QIP0-F1
#
_cell.length_a   1.000
_cell.length_b   1.000
_cell.length_c   1.000
_cell.angle_alpha   90.00
_cell.angle_beta   90.00
_cell.angle_gamma   90.00
#
_symmetry.space_group_name_H-M   'P 1'
#
loop_
_entity.id
_entity.type
_entity.pdbx_description
1 polymer ?
#
loop_
_entity_poly.entity_id
_entity_poly.type
_entity_poly.pdbx_seq_one_letter_code
_entity_poly.pdbx_strand_id
1 'polypeptide(L)'
;MNMFATYDGISVLHANCAEYITDHQVTLVGYGYKNGQEVWMLKNSWGEDWGANGYFFVPIGKDSFCMEHQFFAVLPFGLSYDEDIYDSIGTHERGLKTQLDSDINQLINYKQQNKSWIIWVSVISVIIVILVGVLLFIYLRKQKRQRSQSEYEPFPMRSQTA
;
A
#
# COMPACT_ATOMS: atom_id res chain seq x y z
N MET A 1 -21.80 -4.96 -11.18
CA MET A 1 -20.36 -4.69 -10.96
C MET A 1 -19.73 -5.96 -10.44
N ASN A 2 -18.52 -6.30 -10.91
CA ASN A 2 -17.80 -7.50 -10.43
C ASN A 2 -17.26 -7.22 -9.02
N MET A 3 -17.88 -7.83 -8.01
CA MET A 3 -17.55 -7.65 -6.59
C MET A 3 -16.09 -7.98 -6.24
N PHE A 4 -15.46 -8.88 -6.99
CA PHE A 4 -14.06 -9.23 -6.79
C PHE A 4 -13.15 -8.12 -7.32
N ALA A 5 -13.40 -7.62 -8.53
CA ALA A 5 -12.57 -6.58 -9.15
C ALA A 5 -12.52 -5.29 -8.32
N THR A 6 -13.64 -4.91 -7.68
CA THR A 6 -13.77 -3.67 -6.90
C THR A 6 -13.68 -3.88 -5.39
N TYR A 7 -13.10 -4.98 -4.94
CA TYR A 7 -13.02 -5.29 -3.51
C TYR A 7 -12.17 -4.27 -2.74
N ASP A 8 -12.70 -3.82 -1.60
CA ASP A 8 -12.17 -2.71 -0.79
C ASP A 8 -11.25 -3.13 0.37
N GLY A 9 -11.09 -4.43 0.59
CA GLY A 9 -10.28 -4.94 1.69
C GLY A 9 -11.00 -5.07 3.04
N ILE A 10 -12.25 -4.62 3.16
CA ILE A 10 -12.95 -4.51 4.46
C ILE A 10 -13.84 -5.72 4.71
N SER A 11 -14.60 -6.15 3.71
CA SER A 11 -15.56 -7.25 3.87
C SER A 11 -14.90 -8.64 3.82
N VAL A 12 -15.69 -9.69 4.11
CA VAL A 12 -15.34 -11.07 3.78
C VAL A 12 -16.00 -11.37 2.44
N LEU A 13 -15.21 -11.69 1.42
CA LEU A 13 -15.71 -12.01 0.09
C LEU A 13 -16.32 -13.40 0.08
N HIS A 14 -17.57 -13.49 -0.39
CA HIS A 14 -18.30 -14.74 -0.47
C HIS A 14 -19.11 -14.81 -1.77
N ALA A 15 -19.23 -16.02 -2.29
CA ALA A 15 -19.73 -16.31 -3.62
C ALA A 15 -19.97 -17.82 -3.74
N ASN A 16 -21.11 -18.25 -4.28
CA ASN A 16 -21.41 -19.68 -4.40
C ASN A 16 -20.54 -20.35 -5.47
N CYS A 17 -20.11 -21.59 -5.22
CA CYS A 17 -19.45 -22.44 -6.21
C CYS A 17 -20.46 -22.87 -7.30
N ALA A 18 -20.70 -21.99 -8.27
CA ALA A 18 -21.48 -22.21 -9.51
C ALA A 18 -21.63 -20.93 -10.34
N GLU A 19 -21.30 -19.76 -9.78
CA GLU A 19 -21.65 -18.46 -10.35
C GLU A 19 -20.59 -17.87 -11.29
N TYR A 20 -19.50 -18.58 -11.62
CA TYR A 20 -18.31 -17.99 -12.25
C TYR A 20 -17.88 -18.68 -13.55
N ILE A 21 -17.40 -17.85 -14.48
CA ILE A 21 -17.04 -18.20 -15.86
C ILE A 21 -15.51 -18.12 -16.08
N THR A 22 -14.74 -17.81 -15.03
CA THR A 22 -13.31 -17.50 -15.12
C THR A 22 -12.56 -18.04 -13.92
N ASP A 23 -11.41 -18.66 -14.18
CA ASP A 23 -10.49 -19.13 -13.14
C ASP A 23 -9.44 -18.07 -12.81
N HIS A 24 -8.99 -18.04 -11.55
CA HIS A 24 -7.90 -17.17 -11.10
C HIS A 24 -7.08 -17.87 -10.03
N GLN A 25 -5.75 -17.78 -10.12
CA GLN A 25 -4.84 -18.38 -9.13
C GLN A 25 -4.34 -17.31 -8.17
N VAL A 26 -4.45 -17.62 -6.88
CA VAL A 26 -4.01 -16.77 -5.78
C VAL A 26 -3.19 -17.60 -4.79
N THR A 27 -2.47 -16.93 -3.89
CA THR A 27 -1.67 -17.63 -2.88
C THR A 27 -2.41 -17.63 -1.55
N LEU A 28 -2.69 -18.83 -1.02
CA LEU A 28 -3.10 -18.98 0.38
C LEU A 28 -1.89 -18.71 1.28
N VAL A 29 -2.05 -17.77 2.21
CA VAL A 29 -0.94 -17.27 3.05
C VAL A 29 -1.25 -17.34 4.54
N GLY A 30 -2.45 -17.76 4.92
CA GLY A 30 -2.82 -18.00 6.31
C GLY A 30 -4.33 -18.08 6.51
N TYR A 31 -4.75 -18.13 7.77
CA TYR A 31 -6.15 -18.16 8.18
C TYR A 31 -6.36 -17.33 9.45
N GLY A 32 -7.59 -17.22 9.93
CA GLY A 32 -7.89 -16.59 11.21
C GLY A 32 -9.32 -16.08 11.25
N TYR A 33 -9.55 -15.00 12.00
CA TYR A 33 -10.88 -14.42 12.16
C TYR A 33 -10.93 -12.97 11.66
N LYS A 34 -11.95 -12.68 10.85
CA LYS A 34 -12.28 -11.32 10.41
C LYS A 34 -13.75 -11.04 10.78
N ASN A 35 -13.97 -10.02 11.59
CA ASN A 35 -15.31 -9.65 12.09
C ASN A 35 -16.07 -10.83 12.73
N GLY A 36 -15.35 -11.70 13.47
CA GLY A 36 -15.93 -12.89 14.11
C GLY A 36 -16.21 -14.07 13.18
N GLN A 37 -15.91 -13.94 11.89
CA GLN A 37 -16.01 -15.03 10.91
C GLN A 37 -14.64 -15.63 10.63
N GLU A 38 -14.59 -16.96 10.58
CA GLU A 38 -13.39 -17.69 10.20
C GLU A 38 -13.10 -17.55 8.71
N VAL A 39 -11.88 -17.16 8.35
CA VAL A 39 -11.50 -16.83 6.97
C VAL A 39 -10.13 -17.38 6.57
N TRP A 40 -10.01 -17.76 5.30
CA TRP A 40 -8.75 -17.84 4.58
C TRP A 40 -8.27 -16.43 4.26
N MET A 41 -6.98 -16.16 4.46
CA MET A 41 -6.34 -14.98 3.90
C MET A 41 -5.57 -15.35 2.63
N LEU A 42 -5.89 -14.64 1.56
CA LEU A 42 -5.36 -14.89 0.23
C LEU A 42 -4.64 -13.64 -0.27
N LYS A 43 -3.46 -13.86 -0.88
CA LYS A 43 -2.68 -12.81 -1.53
C LYS A 43 -3.01 -12.80 -3.03
N ASN A 44 -3.40 -11.64 -3.52
CA ASN A 44 -3.63 -11.41 -4.95
C ASN A 44 -2.34 -10.92 -5.64
N SER A 45 -2.35 -10.90 -6.97
CA SER A 45 -1.25 -10.47 -7.84
C SER A 45 -1.48 -9.08 -8.46
N TRP A 46 -2.48 -8.32 -7.99
CA TRP A 46 -2.90 -7.03 -8.57
C TRP A 46 -2.30 -5.81 -7.87
N GLY A 47 -1.20 -6.01 -7.15
CA GLY A 47 -0.55 -4.96 -6.39
C GLY A 47 -1.28 -4.63 -5.08
N GLU A 48 -0.70 -3.67 -4.36
CA GLU A 48 -1.13 -3.36 -2.99
C GLU A 48 -2.27 -2.33 -2.93
N ASP A 49 -2.61 -1.68 -4.04
CA ASP A 49 -3.68 -0.68 -4.09
C ASP A 49 -5.08 -1.32 -4.24
N TRP A 50 -5.11 -2.64 -4.39
CA TRP A 50 -6.33 -3.44 -4.47
C TRP A 50 -6.59 -4.18 -3.14
N GLY A 51 -7.86 -4.25 -2.72
CA GLY A 51 -8.25 -4.97 -1.51
C GLY A 51 -7.56 -4.45 -0.25
N ALA A 52 -7.23 -5.37 0.67
CA ALA A 52 -6.54 -5.04 1.91
C ALA A 52 -5.02 -5.10 1.70
N ASN A 53 -4.43 -4.05 1.11
CA ASN A 53 -2.99 -4.02 0.79
C ASN A 53 -2.55 -5.20 -0.13
N GLY A 54 -3.40 -5.58 -1.08
CA GLY A 54 -3.18 -6.72 -1.99
C GLY A 54 -3.71 -8.06 -1.49
N TYR A 55 -4.37 -8.08 -0.32
CA TYR A 55 -4.95 -9.28 0.28
C TYR A 55 -6.48 -9.23 0.27
N PHE A 56 -7.09 -10.42 0.37
CA PHE A 56 -8.52 -10.58 0.53
C PHE A 56 -8.84 -11.78 1.41
N PHE A 57 -10.09 -11.84 1.87
CA PHE A 57 -10.51 -12.79 2.88
C PHE A 57 -11.76 -13.51 2.41
N VAL A 58 -11.78 -14.84 2.54
CA VAL A 58 -12.84 -15.72 2.06
C VAL A 58 -13.21 -16.68 3.18
N PRO A 59 -14.49 -17.01 3.40
CA PRO A 59 -14.87 -17.81 4.54
C PRO A 59 -14.46 -19.28 4.40
N ILE A 60 -13.96 -19.86 5.49
CA ILE A 60 -13.55 -21.26 5.55
C ILE A 60 -14.77 -22.18 5.62
N GLY A 61 -14.73 -23.29 4.89
CA GLY A 61 -15.74 -24.36 4.93
C GLY A 61 -17.06 -23.99 4.25
N LYS A 62 -17.05 -22.95 3.43
CA LYS A 62 -18.19 -22.50 2.62
C LYS A 62 -17.99 -22.77 1.13
N ASP A 63 -16.85 -23.33 0.75
CA ASP A 63 -16.45 -23.55 -0.64
C ASP A 63 -16.71 -22.32 -1.52
N SER A 64 -16.37 -21.15 -0.99
CA SER A 64 -16.64 -19.89 -1.69
C SER A 64 -15.74 -19.79 -2.92
N PHE A 65 -16.30 -19.37 -4.05
CA PHE A 65 -15.57 -19.33 -5.34
C PHE A 65 -15.00 -20.70 -5.79
N CYS A 66 -15.50 -21.82 -5.25
CA CYS A 66 -14.92 -23.17 -5.47
C CYS A 66 -13.45 -23.30 -5.04
N MET A 67 -12.93 -22.37 -4.22
CA MET A 67 -11.50 -22.31 -3.94
C MET A 67 -11.01 -23.48 -3.09
N GLU A 68 -11.92 -24.21 -2.42
CA GLU A 68 -11.57 -25.32 -1.54
C GLU A 68 -11.43 -26.65 -2.30
N HIS A 69 -11.56 -26.63 -3.63
CA HIS A 69 -11.42 -27.82 -4.49
C HIS A 69 -9.98 -28.15 -4.89
N GLN A 70 -9.09 -27.16 -5.02
CA GLN A 70 -7.74 -27.37 -5.58
C GLN A 70 -6.70 -26.55 -4.84
N PHE A 71 -5.70 -27.26 -4.28
CA PHE A 71 -4.54 -26.66 -3.61
C PHE A 71 -3.26 -27.24 -4.19
N PHE A 72 -2.26 -26.37 -4.34
CA PHE A 72 -0.92 -26.76 -4.78
C PHE A 72 0.08 -26.26 -3.74
N ALA A 73 1.01 -27.13 -3.34
CA ALA A 73 2.11 -26.81 -2.47
C ALA A 73 3.43 -27.20 -3.15
N VAL A 74 4.49 -26.42 -2.89
CA VAL A 74 5.82 -26.67 -3.45
C VAL A 74 6.76 -27.01 -2.31
N LEU A 75 7.44 -28.15 -2.43
CA LEU A 75 8.53 -28.54 -1.55
C LEU A 75 9.86 -28.26 -2.28
N PRO A 76 10.65 -27.25 -1.86
CA PRO A 76 11.92 -26.95 -2.51
C PRO A 76 12.94 -28.08 -2.29
N PHE A 77 13.73 -28.37 -3.33
CA PHE A 77 14.78 -29.37 -3.26
C PHE A 77 15.92 -28.92 -2.33
N GLY A 78 16.38 -29.82 -1.45
CA GLY A 78 17.48 -29.55 -0.52
C GLY A 78 17.07 -29.24 0.92
N LEU A 79 15.77 -29.29 1.24
CA LEU A 79 15.34 -29.40 2.64
C LEU A 79 15.62 -30.82 3.13
N SER A 80 16.47 -30.95 4.16
CA SER A 80 16.60 -32.18 4.93
C SER A 80 15.23 -32.53 5.50
N TYR A 81 14.78 -33.77 5.31
CA TYR A 81 13.56 -34.28 5.92
C TYR A 81 13.85 -34.48 7.41
N ASP A 82 13.81 -33.41 8.19
CA ASP A 82 13.92 -33.46 9.65
C ASP A 82 12.61 -34.05 10.19
N GLU A 83 12.71 -35.15 10.94
CA GLU A 83 11.56 -35.80 11.59
C GLU A 83 10.81 -34.84 12.55
N ASP A 84 11.51 -33.80 13.03
CA ASP A 84 10.98 -32.76 13.92
C ASP A 84 9.94 -31.84 13.24
N ILE A 85 9.87 -31.80 11.91
CA ILE A 85 8.80 -31.08 11.20
C ILE A 85 7.46 -31.72 11.50
N TYR A 86 7.39 -33.05 11.63
CA TYR A 86 6.12 -33.74 11.93
C TYR A 86 5.67 -33.53 13.38
N ASP A 87 6.60 -33.50 14.34
CA ASP A 87 6.28 -33.30 15.76
C ASP A 87 5.89 -31.84 16.07
N SER A 88 6.24 -30.92 15.18
CA SER A 88 5.77 -29.52 15.18
C SER A 88 4.57 -29.23 14.26
N ILE A 89 4.04 -30.24 13.54
CA ILE A 89 2.63 -30.23 13.11
C ILE A 89 1.78 -30.50 14.35
N GLY A 90 1.97 -29.68 15.38
CA GLY A 90 0.98 -29.50 16.41
C GLY A 90 -0.32 -29.18 15.68
N THR A 91 -1.40 -29.76 16.17
CA THR A 91 -2.73 -29.19 15.96
C THR A 91 -2.70 -27.79 16.56
N HIS A 92 -2.10 -26.83 15.86
CA HIS A 92 -2.32 -25.43 16.14
C HIS A 92 -3.80 -25.25 15.89
N GLU A 93 -4.56 -25.27 16.98
CA GLU A 93 -5.94 -24.83 16.95
C GLU A 93 -5.93 -23.52 16.19
N ARG A 94 -6.77 -23.43 15.15
CA ARG A 94 -6.89 -22.23 14.35
C ARG A 94 -7.02 -21.07 15.33
N GLY A 95 -6.09 -20.11 15.27
CA GLY A 95 -5.74 -19.18 16.35
C GLY A 95 -6.93 -18.51 17.05
N LEU A 96 -6.67 -17.80 18.16
CA LEU A 96 -7.70 -17.13 18.98
C LEU A 96 -8.86 -16.58 18.13
N LYS A 97 -10.11 -16.98 18.49
CA LYS A 97 -11.37 -16.79 17.71
C LYS A 97 -11.76 -15.37 17.31
N THR A 98 -10.90 -14.40 17.54
CA THR A 98 -11.18 -12.98 17.48
C THR A 98 -10.23 -12.22 16.57
N GLN A 99 -9.11 -12.81 16.13
CA GLN A 99 -8.10 -12.10 15.35
C GLN A 99 -7.53 -12.94 14.21
N LEU A 100 -7.03 -12.24 13.21
CA LEU A 100 -6.12 -12.80 12.20
C LEU A 100 -4.78 -13.13 12.87
N ASP A 101 -4.05 -14.12 12.36
CA ASP A 101 -2.74 -14.50 12.94
C ASP A 101 -1.84 -13.26 13.11
N SER A 102 -1.12 -13.19 14.22
CA SER A 102 -0.30 -12.02 14.58
C SER A 102 0.71 -11.66 13.48
N ASP A 103 1.32 -12.67 12.90
CA ASP A 103 2.35 -12.55 11.88
C ASP A 103 1.78 -11.89 10.62
N ILE A 104 0.53 -12.18 10.32
CA ILE A 104 -0.20 -11.58 9.22
C ILE A 104 -0.47 -10.10 9.47
N ASN A 105 -0.97 -9.73 10.64
CA ASN A 105 -1.19 -8.33 10.99
C ASN A 105 0.11 -7.53 10.92
N GLN A 106 1.22 -8.12 11.37
CA GLN A 106 2.55 -7.52 11.21
C GLN A 106 2.91 -7.32 9.74
N LEU A 107 2.68 -8.30 8.86
CA LEU A 107 2.96 -8.17 7.42
C LEU A 107 2.15 -7.06 6.75
N ILE A 108 0.84 -6.98 7.03
CA ILE A 108 -0.04 -5.94 6.47
C ILE A 108 0.39 -4.56 6.96
N ASN A 109 0.61 -4.41 8.27
CA ASN A 109 1.04 -3.14 8.87
C ASN A 109 2.42 -2.71 8.37
N TYR A 110 3.37 -3.64 8.24
CA TYR A 110 4.71 -3.37 7.73
C TYR A 110 4.67 -2.81 6.30
N LYS A 111 3.89 -3.44 5.40
CA LYS A 111 3.69 -2.94 4.03
C LYS A 111 3.09 -1.53 4.01
N GLN A 112 2.10 -1.27 4.87
CA GLN A 112 1.45 0.04 4.95
C GLN A 112 2.39 1.13 5.49
N GLN A 113 3.22 0.81 6.49
CA GLN A 113 4.20 1.75 7.04
C GLN A 113 5.26 2.13 6.00
N ASN A 114 5.72 1.17 5.18
CA ASN A 114 6.72 1.40 4.15
C ASN A 114 6.26 2.32 3.02
N LYS A 115 4.96 2.50 2.80
CA LYS A 115 4.44 3.49 1.83
C LYS A 115 4.39 4.91 2.40
N SER A 116 4.11 5.05 3.69
CA SER A 116 3.83 6.35 4.31
C SER A 116 5.01 7.34 4.20
N TRP A 117 6.24 6.88 4.40
CA TRP A 117 7.40 7.77 4.36
C TRP A 117 7.69 8.31 2.95
N ILE A 118 7.44 7.53 1.91
CA ILE A 118 7.59 7.96 0.51
C ILE A 118 6.62 9.11 0.22
N ILE A 119 5.36 8.96 0.65
CA ILE A 119 4.33 10.00 0.51
C ILE A 119 4.79 11.30 1.19
N TRP A 120 5.27 11.23 2.43
CA TRP A 120 5.75 12.41 3.15
C TRP A 120 6.94 13.07 2.46
N VAL A 121 7.90 12.29 1.94
CA VAL A 121 9.04 12.83 1.17
C VAL A 121 8.56 13.53 -0.10
N SER A 122 7.60 12.96 -0.83
CA SER A 122 7.01 13.59 -2.02
C SER A 122 6.23 14.87 -1.69
N VAL A 123 5.48 14.90 -0.59
CA VAL A 123 4.75 16.10 -0.17
C VAL A 123 5.71 17.22 0.23
N ILE A 124 6.76 16.88 0.99
CA ILE A 124 7.77 17.86 1.43
C ILE A 124 8.54 18.43 0.23
N SER A 125 8.88 17.62 -0.77
CA SER A 125 9.61 18.10 -1.96
C SER A 125 8.79 19.11 -2.76
N VAL A 126 7.48 18.89 -2.92
CA VAL A 126 6.56 19.84 -3.59
C VAL A 126 6.47 21.17 -2.82
N ILE A 127 6.37 21.12 -1.49
CA ILE A 127 6.34 22.32 -0.64
C ILE A 127 7.64 23.13 -0.80
N ILE A 128 8.80 22.46 -0.81
CA ILE A 128 10.09 23.12 -0.99
C ILE A 128 10.16 23.83 -2.35
N VAL A 129 9.72 23.19 -3.43
CA VAL A 129 9.70 23.80 -4.77
C VAL A 129 8.82 25.05 -4.81
N ILE A 130 7.63 25.00 -4.18
CA ILE A 130 6.73 26.16 -4.09
C ILE A 130 7.38 27.30 -3.30
N LEU A 131 7.98 27.00 -2.14
CA LEU A 131 8.65 28.00 -1.30
C LEU A 131 9.82 28.68 -2.03
N VAL A 132 10.66 27.89 -2.70
CA VAL A 132 11.77 28.42 -3.51
C VAL A 132 11.24 29.29 -4.64
N GLY A 133 10.18 28.86 -5.34
CA GLY A 133 9.52 29.66 -6.38
C GLY A 133 8.98 31.00 -5.88
N VAL A 134 8.33 31.01 -4.72
CA VAL A 134 7.81 32.23 -4.07
C VAL A 134 8.95 33.16 -3.66
N LEU A 135 10.01 32.64 -3.04
CA LEU A 135 11.17 33.44 -2.63
C LEU A 135 11.89 34.05 -3.84
N LEU A 136 12.09 33.27 -4.91
CA LEU A 136 12.65 33.77 -6.17
C LEU A 136 11.76 34.85 -6.79
N PHE A 137 10.45 34.67 -6.79
CA PHE A 137 9.52 35.68 -7.30
C PHE A 137 9.59 36.99 -6.51
N ILE A 138 9.63 36.92 -5.18
CA ILE A 138 9.78 38.09 -4.30
C ILE A 138 11.13 38.78 -4.57
N TYR A 139 12.21 38.00 -4.67
CA TYR A 139 13.56 38.50 -4.94
C TYR A 139 13.63 39.23 -6.30
N LEU A 140 13.13 38.60 -7.37
CA LEU A 140 13.11 39.18 -8.71
C LEU A 140 12.24 40.45 -8.78
N ARG A 141 11.10 40.49 -8.08
CA ARG A 141 10.29 41.71 -7.95
C ARG A 141 11.04 42.84 -7.24
N LYS A 142 11.75 42.52 -6.15
CA LYS A 142 12.56 43.50 -5.41
C LYS A 142 13.67 44.06 -6.30
N GLN A 143 14.35 43.20 -7.06
CA GLN A 143 15.42 43.61 -7.99
C GLN A 143 14.88 44.52 -9.11
N LYS A 144 13.73 44.18 -9.71
CA LYS A 144 13.10 45.02 -10.73
C LYS A 144 12.73 46.40 -10.19
N ARG A 145 12.19 46.47 -8.96
CA ARG A 145 11.84 47.73 -8.29
C ARG A 145 13.06 48.62 -8.03
N GLN A 146 14.19 48.02 -7.64
CA GLN A 146 15.45 48.75 -7.46
C GLN A 146 16.01 49.30 -8.77
N ARG A 147 16.00 48.53 -9.87
CA ARG A 147 16.38 49.04 -11.20
C ARG A 147 15.51 50.21 -11.66
N SER A 148 14.18 50.09 -11.50
CA SER A 148 13.28 51.19 -11.86
C SER A 148 13.48 52.44 -11.01
N GLN A 149 14.05 52.35 -9.80
CA GLN A 149 14.37 53.53 -8.99
C GLN A 149 15.70 54.17 -9.40
N SER A 150 16.73 53.39 -9.74
CA SER A 150 18.02 53.95 -10.18
C SER A 150 17.95 54.63 -11.55
N GLU A 151 17.01 54.22 -12.41
CA GLU A 151 16.79 54.82 -13.74
C GLU A 151 16.14 56.21 -13.68
N TYR A 152 15.51 56.57 -12.56
CA TYR A 152 14.88 57.88 -12.32
C TYR A 152 15.74 58.84 -11.48
N GLU A 153 16.93 58.44 -11.03
CA GLU A 153 17.88 59.35 -10.38
C GLU A 153 18.42 60.34 -11.44
N PRO A 154 18.18 61.66 -11.30
CA PRO A 154 18.60 62.64 -12.29
C PRO A 154 20.13 62.72 -12.36
N PHE A 155 20.68 62.77 -13.58
CA PHE A 155 22.12 62.96 -13.81
C PHE A 155 22.61 64.20 -13.04
N PRO A 156 23.72 64.11 -12.28
CA PRO A 156 24.28 65.26 -11.60
C PRO A 156 24.64 66.32 -12.65
N MET A 157 23.96 67.46 -12.62
CA MET A 157 24.28 68.58 -13.50
C MET A 157 25.69 69.07 -13.15
N ARG A 158 26.63 68.82 -14.06
CA ARG A 158 28.00 69.33 -13.97
C ARG A 158 27.94 70.85 -14.02
N SER A 159 28.18 71.50 -12.87
CA SER A 159 28.32 72.95 -12.80
C SER A 159 29.49 73.38 -13.68
N GLN A 160 29.21 74.05 -14.79
CA GLN A 160 30.23 74.77 -15.53
C GLN A 160 30.51 76.06 -14.78
N THR A 161 31.58 76.08 -13.98
CA THR A 161 32.17 77.33 -13.49
C THR A 161 33.22 77.78 -14.49
N ALA A 162 33.00 78.97 -15.04
CA ALA A 162 33.90 79.72 -15.92
C ALA A 162 35.16 80.20 -15.18
#